data_AF-A0A445CUX1-F1
#
_entry.id   AF-A0A445CUX1-F1
#
_cell.length_a   1.000
_cell.length_b   1.000
_cell.length_c   1.000
_cell.angle_alpha   90.00
_cell.angle_beta   90.00
_cell.angle_gamma   90.00
#
_symmetry.space_group_name_H-M   'P 1'
#
loop_
_entity.id
_entity.type
_entity.pdbx_description
1 polymer ?
#
loop_
_entity_poly.entity_id
_entity_poly.type
_entity_poly.pdbx_seq_one_letter_code
_entity_poly.pdbx_strand_id
1 'polypeptide(L)'
;MAKTMRIAVITSPGLTHLVPILEFSKRFLELHPNFHVTCMIPSLGPHPDSTKSYLQTLPSNIHSILLPPINKQDLPQGAYPGVLIQKTVTLSLPSIRDTLKSLTLREPLAALIADAFAFEALSFAKEFNFLSYIYFPSSVMALSLCLHLPKLDEQVTGEYKDLKDPIYYPVVYQFSGVIFHFQCKIDPVMLTNSI
;
A
#
# COMPACT_ATOMS: atom_id res chain seq x y z
N MET A 1 19.24 24.91 -12.13
CA MET A 1 19.04 23.60 -11.46
C MET A 1 17.65 23.11 -11.80
N ALA A 2 17.48 21.83 -12.14
CA ALA A 2 16.15 21.27 -12.35
C ALA A 2 15.34 21.35 -11.06
N LYS A 3 14.05 21.64 -11.16
CA LYS A 3 13.15 21.72 -10.00
C LYS A 3 13.00 20.33 -9.39
N THR A 4 13.34 20.19 -8.11
CA THR A 4 13.12 18.95 -7.36
C THR A 4 11.62 18.70 -7.19
N MET A 5 11.18 17.48 -7.49
CA MET A 5 9.79 17.06 -7.34
C MET A 5 9.68 16.04 -6.20
N ARG A 6 8.69 16.20 -5.32
CA ARG A 6 8.54 15.30 -4.16
C ARG A 6 7.35 14.37 -4.30
N ILE A 7 7.57 13.12 -3.90
CA ILE A 7 6.55 12.08 -3.83
C ILE A 7 6.42 11.67 -2.37
N ALA A 8 5.18 11.67 -1.86
CA ALA A 8 4.88 11.08 -0.57
C ALA A 8 4.58 9.58 -0.77
N VAL A 9 5.17 8.73 0.06
CA VAL A 9 4.91 7.29 0.09
C VAL A 9 4.33 6.93 1.45
N ILE A 10 3.22 6.20 1.50
CA ILE A 10 2.65 5.67 2.73
C ILE A 10 2.76 4.15 2.69
N THR A 11 3.55 3.58 3.59
CA THR A 11 3.65 2.13 3.75
C THR A 11 2.61 1.63 4.76
N SER A 12 2.25 0.35 4.67
CA SER A 12 1.62 -0.32 5.81
C SER A 12 2.67 -0.73 6.85
N PRO A 13 2.27 -1.00 8.10
CA PRO A 13 3.19 -1.48 9.13
C PRO A 13 3.89 -2.79 8.75
N GLY A 14 5.18 -2.90 9.09
CA GLY A 14 5.97 -4.12 8.95
C GLY A 14 7.02 -4.06 7.83
N LEU A 15 8.14 -4.74 8.04
CA LEU A 15 9.25 -4.77 7.08
C LEU A 15 8.88 -5.38 5.73
N THR A 16 7.96 -6.33 5.72
CA THR A 16 7.46 -6.99 4.49
C THR A 16 6.73 -6.02 3.56
N HIS A 17 6.20 -4.92 4.08
CA HIS A 17 5.57 -3.83 3.32
C HIS A 17 6.58 -2.71 3.00
N LEU A 18 7.37 -2.34 4.02
CA LEU A 18 8.31 -1.22 3.94
C LEU A 18 9.45 -1.46 2.94
N VAL A 19 10.08 -2.64 2.97
CA VAL A 19 11.26 -2.91 2.12
C VAL A 19 10.88 -2.87 0.64
N PRO A 20 9.86 -3.61 0.15
CA PRO A 20 9.55 -3.62 -1.28
C PRO A 20 9.20 -2.24 -1.86
N ILE A 21 8.40 -1.44 -1.15
CA ILE A 21 7.99 -0.11 -1.65
C ILE A 21 9.16 0.88 -1.66
N LEU A 22 10.12 0.75 -0.74
CA LEU A 22 11.33 1.56 -0.73
C LEU A 22 12.36 1.09 -1.76
N GLU A 23 12.49 -0.21 -2.03
CA GLU A 23 13.30 -0.70 -3.15
C GLU A 23 12.71 -0.28 -4.51
N PHE A 24 11.39 -0.30 -4.66
CA PHE A 24 10.71 0.32 -5.80
C PHE A 24 11.06 1.81 -5.92
N SER A 25 10.99 2.54 -4.81
CA SER A 25 11.34 3.97 -4.76
C SER A 25 12.79 4.23 -5.16
N LYS A 26 13.75 3.42 -4.70
CA LYS A 26 15.17 3.53 -5.10
C LYS A 26 15.33 3.41 -6.62
N ARG A 27 14.75 2.34 -7.21
CA ARG A 27 14.80 2.14 -8.68
C ARG A 27 14.15 3.28 -9.45
N PHE A 28 13.03 3.80 -8.95
CA PHE A 28 12.38 4.97 -9.56
C PHE A 28 13.30 6.19 -9.54
N LEU A 29 14.00 6.44 -8.43
CA LEU A 29 14.90 7.58 -8.28
C LEU A 29 16.19 7.45 -9.10
N GLU A 30 16.68 6.22 -9.34
CA GLU A 30 17.79 5.95 -10.27
C GLU A 30 17.43 6.37 -11.70
N LEU A 31 16.20 6.10 -12.14
CA LEU A 31 15.69 6.48 -13.46
C LEU A 31 15.27 7.95 -13.53
N HIS A 32 14.90 8.54 -12.40
CA HIS A 32 14.35 9.90 -12.30
C HIS A 32 15.02 10.70 -11.16
N PRO A 33 16.29 11.12 -11.33
CA PRO A 33 17.10 11.71 -10.25
C PRO A 33 16.62 13.08 -9.75
N ASN A 34 15.71 13.74 -10.45
CA ASN A 34 15.11 15.02 -10.01
C ASN A 34 13.98 14.81 -8.98
N PHE A 35 13.61 13.57 -8.69
CA PHE A 35 12.60 13.26 -7.69
C PHE A 35 13.22 12.98 -6.32
N HIS A 36 12.44 13.24 -5.28
CA HIS A 36 12.74 12.87 -3.91
C HIS A 36 11.52 12.19 -3.31
N VAL A 37 11.74 11.22 -2.43
CA VAL A 37 10.67 10.47 -1.77
C VAL A 37 10.66 10.78 -0.28
N THR A 38 9.48 11.02 0.27
CA THR A 38 9.26 11.03 1.71
C THR A 38 8.32 9.89 2.07
N CYS A 39 8.82 8.88 2.77
CA CYS A 39 8.08 7.71 3.21
C CYS A 39 7.56 7.89 4.64
N MET A 40 6.24 7.80 4.84
CA MET A 40 5.59 7.83 6.15
C MET A 40 5.27 6.40 6.58
N ILE A 41 5.61 6.07 7.82
CA ILE A 41 5.64 4.69 8.31
C ILE A 41 4.74 4.60 9.56
N PRO A 42 3.49 4.15 9.41
CA PRO A 42 2.64 3.71 10.52
C PRO A 42 3.24 2.52 11.26
N SER A 43 2.90 2.36 12.54
CA SER A 43 3.33 1.19 13.32
C SER A 43 2.31 0.77 14.37
N LEU A 44 2.25 -0.54 14.61
CA LEU A 44 1.49 -1.17 15.68
C LEU A 44 2.43 -1.43 16.87
N GLY A 45 2.38 -0.56 17.87
CA GLY A 45 3.39 -0.48 18.92
C GLY A 45 4.70 0.16 18.44
N PRO A 46 5.76 0.13 19.27
CA PRO A 46 7.03 0.77 18.96
C PRO A 46 7.65 0.25 17.66
N HIS A 47 8.27 1.15 16.89
CA HIS A 47 9.00 0.80 15.67
C HIS A 47 10.16 -0.16 16.00
N PRO A 48 10.23 -1.36 15.37
CA PRO A 48 11.31 -2.31 15.59
C PRO A 48 12.68 -1.73 15.24
N ASP A 49 13.73 -2.19 15.92
CA ASP A 49 15.10 -1.74 15.60
C ASP A 49 15.53 -2.16 14.20
N SER A 50 15.05 -3.31 13.71
CA SER A 50 15.26 -3.74 12.32
C SER A 50 14.70 -2.75 11.30
N THR A 51 13.53 -2.14 11.58
CA THR A 51 12.98 -1.04 10.77
C THR A 51 13.94 0.16 10.79
N LYS A 52 14.36 0.61 11.98
CA LYS A 52 15.25 1.78 12.10
C LYS A 52 16.59 1.54 11.39
N SER A 53 17.20 0.37 11.56
CA SER A 53 18.45 -0.02 10.90
C SER A 53 18.29 -0.03 9.38
N TYR A 54 17.20 -0.56 8.84
CA TYR A 54 16.95 -0.52 7.39
C TYR A 54 16.85 0.92 6.87
N LEU A 55 16.13 1.80 7.59
CA LEU A 55 15.97 3.21 7.19
C LEU A 55 17.30 3.98 7.14
N GLN A 56 18.29 3.61 7.96
CA GLN A 56 19.63 4.20 7.93
C GLN A 56 20.42 3.84 6.66
N THR A 57 20.01 2.80 5.93
CA THR A 57 20.65 2.39 4.66
C THR A 57 20.11 3.15 3.45
N LEU A 58 19.10 4.00 3.62
CA LEU A 58 18.45 4.68 2.53
C LEU A 58 19.33 5.81 1.96
N PRO A 59 19.28 6.05 0.63
CA PRO A 59 20.00 7.16 0.02
C PRO A 59 19.41 8.51 0.46
N SER A 60 20.20 9.58 0.32
CA SER A 60 19.85 10.93 0.80
C SER A 60 18.61 11.56 0.16
N ASN A 61 18.16 11.04 -0.99
CA ASN A 61 16.95 11.47 -1.68
C ASN A 61 15.68 10.70 -1.25
N ILE A 62 15.80 9.79 -0.26
CA ILE A 62 14.67 9.14 0.42
C ILE A 62 14.68 9.53 1.90
N HIS A 63 13.69 10.31 2.32
CA HIS A 63 13.46 10.63 3.72
C HIS A 63 12.40 9.69 4.31
N SER A 64 12.66 9.15 5.50
CA SER A 64 11.66 8.38 6.27
C SER A 64 11.10 9.17 7.45
N ILE A 65 9.79 9.10 7.69
CA ILE A 65 9.08 9.67 8.83
C ILE A 65 8.39 8.53 9.57
N LEU A 66 8.84 8.25 10.78
CA LEU A 66 8.19 7.31 11.69
C LEU A 66 6.99 8.02 12.31
N LEU A 67 5.79 7.50 12.07
CA LEU A 67 4.57 8.06 12.65
C LEU A 67 4.40 7.61 14.11
N PRO A 68 3.61 8.34 14.91
CA PRO A 68 3.24 7.90 16.26
C PRO A 68 2.67 6.47 16.24
N PRO A 69 3.09 5.60 17.17
CA PRO A 69 2.63 4.22 17.20
C PRO A 69 1.17 4.13 17.65
N ILE A 70 0.42 3.21 17.06
CA ILE A 70 -0.93 2.84 17.52
C ILE A 70 -0.82 1.78 18.62
N ASN A 71 -1.60 1.89 19.70
CA ASN A 71 -1.55 0.90 20.77
C ASN A 71 -2.25 -0.39 20.35
N LYS A 72 -1.66 -1.52 20.69
CA LYS A 72 -2.26 -2.85 20.44
C LYS A 72 -3.61 -3.05 21.13
N GLN A 73 -3.86 -2.31 22.21
CA GLN A 73 -5.12 -2.36 22.97
C GLN A 73 -6.26 -1.68 22.23
N ASP A 74 -5.96 -0.77 21.29
CA ASP A 74 -6.94 -0.05 20.48
C ASP A 74 -7.44 -0.91 19.29
N LEU A 75 -6.88 -2.11 19.12
CA LEU A 75 -7.22 -3.04 18.04
C LEU A 75 -7.94 -4.31 18.56
N PRO A 76 -8.80 -4.94 17.73
CA PRO A 76 -9.45 -6.18 18.09
C PRO A 76 -8.45 -7.31 18.37
N GLN A 77 -8.60 -7.97 19.52
CA GLN A 77 -7.75 -9.11 19.87
C GLN A 77 -8.10 -10.32 19.02
N GLY A 78 -7.08 -11.05 18.55
CA GLY A 78 -7.25 -12.25 17.74
C GLY A 78 -7.68 -12.00 16.28
N ALA A 79 -7.70 -10.74 15.82
CA ALA A 79 -7.97 -10.45 14.41
C ALA A 79 -6.84 -10.94 13.50
N TYR A 80 -7.19 -11.24 12.25
CA TYR A 80 -6.24 -11.62 11.21
C TYR A 80 -5.19 -10.51 10.99
N PRO A 81 -3.92 -10.86 10.67
CA PRO A 81 -2.86 -9.88 10.46
C PRO A 81 -3.22 -8.77 9.48
N GLY A 82 -3.87 -9.09 8.35
CA GLY A 82 -4.31 -8.08 7.37
C GLY A 82 -5.27 -7.03 7.97
N VAL A 83 -6.18 -7.45 8.84
CA VAL A 83 -7.11 -6.55 9.55
C VAL A 83 -6.35 -5.65 10.52
N LEU A 84 -5.38 -6.20 11.26
CA LEU A 84 -4.54 -5.42 12.17
C LEU A 84 -3.70 -4.38 11.42
N ILE A 85 -3.13 -4.76 10.27
CA ILE A 85 -2.35 -3.87 9.41
C ILE A 85 -3.24 -2.74 8.90
N GLN A 86 -4.40 -3.06 8.32
CA GLN A 86 -5.33 -2.05 7.81
C GLN A 86 -5.78 -1.09 8.91
N LYS A 87 -6.27 -1.62 10.05
CA LYS A 87 -6.72 -0.80 11.19
C LYS A 87 -5.63 0.10 11.74
N THR A 88 -4.38 -0.39 11.77
CA THR A 88 -3.24 0.44 12.18
C THR A 88 -3.07 1.64 11.25
N VAL A 89 -3.21 1.45 9.94
CA VAL A 89 -3.15 2.56 8.98
C VAL A 89 -4.35 3.50 9.15
N THR A 90 -5.57 2.96 9.25
CA THR A 90 -6.79 3.76 9.47
C THR A 90 -6.66 4.67 10.70
N LEU A 91 -6.16 4.13 11.82
CA LEU A 91 -5.94 4.90 13.05
C LEU A 91 -4.79 5.91 12.93
N SER A 92 -3.87 5.70 11.98
CA SER A 92 -2.77 6.63 11.69
C SER A 92 -3.14 7.74 10.70
N LEU A 93 -4.33 7.70 10.08
CA LEU A 93 -4.76 8.69 9.08
C LEU A 93 -4.67 10.15 9.56
N PRO A 94 -5.02 10.52 10.80
CA PRO A 94 -4.84 11.89 11.29
C PRO A 94 -3.36 12.33 11.24
N SER A 95 -2.45 11.49 11.73
CA SER A 95 -1.01 11.77 11.70
C SER A 95 -0.44 11.82 10.28
N ILE A 96 -0.94 10.96 9.38
CA ILE A 96 -0.59 11.00 7.95
C ILE A 96 -1.01 12.34 7.34
N ARG A 97 -2.26 12.76 7.57
CA ARG A 97 -2.80 14.02 7.03
C ARG A 97 -2.03 15.24 7.54
N ASP A 98 -1.75 15.29 8.84
CA ASP A 98 -0.98 16.40 9.44
C ASP A 98 0.45 16.45 8.90
N THR A 99 1.08 15.29 8.70
CA THR A 99 2.40 15.19 8.09
C THR A 99 2.39 15.66 6.64
N LEU A 100 1.41 15.22 5.83
CA LEU A 100 1.24 15.68 4.44
C LEU A 100 1.06 17.19 4.38
N LYS A 101 0.19 17.75 5.23
CA LYS A 101 -0.02 19.20 5.33
C LYS A 101 1.29 19.92 5.66
N SER A 102 2.06 19.44 6.64
CA SER A 102 3.36 20.00 6.99
C SER A 102 4.36 19.97 5.82
N LEU A 103 4.39 18.88 5.06
CA LEU A 103 5.27 18.75 3.89
C LEU A 103 4.91 19.75 2.78
N THR A 104 3.61 19.93 2.50
CA THR A 104 3.14 20.87 1.48
C THR A 104 3.47 22.33 1.77
N LEU A 105 3.58 22.70 3.05
CA LEU A 105 3.98 24.05 3.47
C LEU A 105 5.44 24.36 3.15
N ARG A 106 6.28 23.32 3.04
CA ARG A 106 7.71 23.48 2.73
C ARG A 106 7.93 23.50 1.23
N GLU A 107 7.41 22.50 0.54
CA GLU A 107 7.60 22.30 -0.90
C GLU A 107 6.41 21.56 -1.55
N PRO A 108 6.15 21.76 -2.84
CA PRO A 108 5.06 21.09 -3.54
C PRO A 108 5.31 19.57 -3.65
N LEU A 109 4.30 18.78 -3.27
CA LEU A 109 4.23 17.35 -3.53
C LEU A 109 3.52 17.11 -4.87
N ALA A 110 4.05 16.21 -5.69
CA ALA A 110 3.48 15.89 -6.99
C ALA A 110 2.56 14.66 -6.96
N ALA A 111 2.90 13.67 -6.13
CA ALA A 111 2.16 12.43 -6.05
C ALA A 111 2.17 11.85 -4.63
N LEU A 112 1.13 11.07 -4.36
CA LEU A 112 0.97 10.21 -3.20
C LEU A 112 0.91 8.77 -3.66
N ILE A 113 1.82 7.94 -3.19
CA ILE A 113 1.83 6.49 -3.42
C ILE A 113 1.46 5.81 -2.10
N ALA A 114 0.44 4.97 -2.09
CA ALA A 114 0.07 4.18 -0.93
C ALA A 114 0.28 2.69 -1.21
N ASP A 115 0.75 1.96 -0.20
CA ASP A 115 0.68 0.50 -0.18
C ASP A 115 -0.78 -0.01 -0.19
N ALA A 116 -0.98 -1.28 -0.53
CA ALA A 116 -2.26 -1.95 -0.68
C ALA A 116 -3.19 -1.82 0.54
N PHE A 117 -2.66 -1.85 1.77
CA PHE A 117 -3.46 -1.62 2.99
C PHE A 117 -3.54 -0.16 3.44
N ALA A 118 -2.82 0.75 2.76
CA ALA A 118 -2.82 2.18 3.04
C ALA A 118 -3.67 3.00 2.05
N PHE A 119 -4.50 2.33 1.24
CA PHE A 119 -5.31 2.94 0.19
C PHE A 119 -6.23 4.07 0.69
N GLU A 120 -6.69 4.02 1.95
CA GLU A 120 -7.52 5.07 2.55
C GLU A 120 -6.82 6.45 2.53
N ALA A 121 -5.49 6.48 2.66
CA ALA A 121 -4.70 7.71 2.59
C ALA A 121 -4.75 8.37 1.20
N LEU A 122 -5.07 7.63 0.14
CA LEU A 122 -5.20 8.18 -1.22
C LEU A 122 -6.34 9.21 -1.32
N SER A 123 -7.31 9.18 -0.41
CA SER A 123 -8.35 10.20 -0.33
C SER A 123 -7.79 11.62 -0.13
N PHE A 124 -6.64 11.76 0.54
CA PHE A 124 -5.95 13.03 0.76
C PHE A 124 -5.35 13.62 -0.52
N ALA A 125 -5.07 12.80 -1.54
CA ALA A 125 -4.52 13.31 -2.79
C ALA A 125 -5.46 14.32 -3.46
N LYS A 126 -6.79 14.12 -3.36
CA LYS A 126 -7.77 15.08 -3.85
C LYS A 126 -7.77 16.38 -3.04
N GLU A 127 -7.61 16.29 -1.72
CA GLU A 127 -7.57 17.45 -0.82
C GLU A 127 -6.42 18.40 -1.16
N PHE A 128 -5.25 17.83 -1.47
CA PHE A 128 -4.03 18.60 -1.72
C PHE A 128 -3.65 18.72 -3.21
N ASN A 129 -4.51 18.23 -4.12
CA ASN A 129 -4.31 18.24 -5.57
C ASN A 129 -3.02 17.51 -6.04
N PHE A 130 -2.80 16.30 -5.52
CA PHE A 130 -1.72 15.41 -5.94
C PHE A 130 -2.23 14.34 -6.92
N LEU A 131 -1.32 13.77 -7.69
CA LEU A 131 -1.55 12.46 -8.30
C LEU A 131 -1.62 11.39 -7.21
N SER A 132 -2.44 10.36 -7.40
CA SER A 132 -2.55 9.23 -6.46
C SER A 132 -2.28 7.91 -7.16
N TYR A 133 -1.48 7.06 -6.51
CA TYR A 133 -1.12 5.74 -7.03
C TYR A 133 -1.15 4.71 -5.91
N ILE A 134 -1.51 3.48 -6.26
CA ILE A 134 -1.39 2.33 -5.37
C ILE A 134 -0.18 1.51 -5.78
N TYR A 135 0.69 1.19 -4.82
CA TYR A 135 1.73 0.20 -4.98
C TYR A 135 1.18 -1.15 -4.52
N PHE A 136 1.08 -2.11 -5.44
CA PHE A 136 0.54 -3.44 -5.16
C PHE A 136 1.62 -4.50 -5.46
N PRO A 137 2.36 -4.98 -4.43
CA PRO A 137 3.52 -5.86 -4.62
C PRO A 137 3.14 -7.33 -4.88
N SER A 138 2.16 -7.58 -5.75
CA SER A 138 1.71 -8.92 -6.10
C SER A 138 1.31 -9.01 -7.58
N SER A 139 0.87 -10.18 -8.01
CA SER A 139 0.51 -10.44 -9.40
C SER A 139 -0.75 -9.66 -9.81
N VAL A 140 -0.86 -9.39 -11.12
CA VAL A 140 -2.09 -8.82 -11.72
C VAL A 140 -3.31 -9.71 -11.45
N MET A 141 -3.11 -11.03 -11.36
CA MET A 141 -4.15 -12.00 -11.03
C MET A 141 -4.68 -11.81 -9.60
N ALA A 142 -3.79 -11.54 -8.63
CA ALA A 142 -4.19 -11.25 -7.25
C ALA A 142 -4.90 -9.89 -7.15
N LEU A 143 -4.40 -8.86 -7.84
CA LEU A 143 -5.06 -7.56 -7.89
C LEU A 143 -6.46 -7.67 -8.49
N SER A 144 -6.59 -8.39 -9.59
CA SER A 144 -7.88 -8.61 -10.26
C SER A 144 -8.86 -9.37 -9.37
N LEU A 145 -8.38 -10.37 -8.62
CA LEU A 145 -9.19 -11.02 -7.60
C LEU A 145 -9.67 -10.01 -6.55
N CYS A 146 -8.78 -9.19 -5.96
CA CYS A 146 -9.15 -8.19 -4.96
C CYS A 146 -10.23 -7.22 -5.48
N LEU A 147 -10.15 -6.81 -6.74
CA LEU A 147 -11.15 -5.94 -7.38
C LEU A 147 -12.48 -6.68 -7.66
N HIS A 148 -12.45 -8.00 -7.78
CA HIS A 148 -13.62 -8.83 -8.04
C HIS A 148 -14.30 -9.34 -6.75
N LEU A 149 -13.58 -9.38 -5.63
CA LEU A 149 -14.08 -9.86 -4.33
C LEU A 149 -15.44 -9.26 -3.93
N PRO A 150 -15.74 -7.96 -4.08
CA PRO A 150 -17.06 -7.43 -3.71
C PRO A 150 -18.22 -8.07 -4.49
N LYS A 151 -18.01 -8.39 -5.77
CA LYS A 151 -19.03 -9.08 -6.59
C LYS A 151 -19.16 -10.55 -6.19
N LEU A 152 -18.05 -11.19 -5.83
CA LEU A 152 -18.07 -12.57 -5.34
C LEU A 152 -18.81 -12.67 -4.02
N ASP A 153 -18.62 -11.70 -3.11
CA ASP A 153 -19.29 -11.62 -1.81
C ASP A 153 -20.82 -11.52 -1.95
N GLU A 154 -21.29 -10.77 -2.96
CA GLU A 154 -22.73 -10.68 -3.28
C GLU A 154 -23.30 -11.98 -3.89
N GLN A 155 -22.47 -12.77 -4.59
CA GLN A 155 -22.91 -13.94 -5.36
C GLN A 155 -22.76 -15.27 -4.62
N VAL A 156 -21.81 -15.34 -3.68
CA VAL A 156 -21.47 -16.56 -2.95
C VAL A 156 -22.10 -16.51 -1.57
N THR A 157 -22.90 -17.53 -1.25
CA THR A 157 -23.39 -17.73 0.12
C THR A 157 -22.53 -18.77 0.82
N GLY A 158 -22.02 -18.44 2.01
CA GLY A 158 -21.13 -19.31 2.79
C GLY A 158 -19.65 -19.03 2.57
N GLU A 159 -18.79 -19.94 3.03
CA GLU A 159 -17.34 -19.77 2.94
C GLU A 159 -16.81 -20.14 1.55
N TYR A 160 -15.91 -19.32 1.00
CA TYR A 160 -15.32 -19.58 -0.32
C TYR A 160 -14.67 -20.97 -0.38
N LYS A 161 -13.98 -21.40 0.67
CA LYS A 161 -13.27 -22.69 0.73
C LYS A 161 -14.19 -23.92 0.58
N ASP A 162 -15.48 -23.75 0.87
CA ASP A 162 -16.48 -24.82 0.84
C ASP A 162 -17.16 -24.91 -0.53
N LEU A 163 -16.82 -24.03 -1.47
CA LEU A 163 -17.28 -24.10 -2.85
C LEU A 163 -16.73 -25.36 -3.53
N LYS A 164 -17.63 -26.11 -4.16
CA LYS A 164 -17.27 -27.30 -4.95
C LYS A 164 -16.66 -26.94 -6.29
N ASP A 165 -17.12 -25.84 -6.87
CA ASP A 165 -16.69 -25.38 -8.18
C ASP A 165 -15.61 -24.30 -8.04
N PRO A 166 -14.61 -24.28 -8.95
CA PRO A 166 -13.61 -23.23 -8.98
C PRO A 166 -14.22 -21.85 -9.23
N ILE A 167 -13.59 -20.82 -8.65
CA ILE A 167 -13.99 -19.43 -8.90
C ILE A 167 -13.32 -18.96 -10.19
N TYR A 168 -14.13 -18.43 -11.11
CA TYR A 168 -13.66 -17.82 -12.33
C TYR A 168 -13.88 -16.32 -12.31
N TYR A 169 -12.86 -15.56 -12.68
CA TYR A 169 -12.95 -14.11 -12.74
C TYR A 169 -12.14 -13.54 -13.91
N PRO A 170 -12.60 -12.42 -14.49
CA PRO A 170 -11.92 -11.82 -15.63
C PRO A 170 -10.67 -11.06 -15.17
N VAL A 171 -9.54 -11.35 -15.80
CA VAL A 171 -8.32 -10.53 -15.71
C VAL A 171 -8.17 -9.78 -17.02
N VAL A 172 -8.17 -8.45 -16.93
CA VAL A 172 -7.91 -7.57 -18.06
C VAL A 172 -6.74 -6.68 -17.69
N TYR A 173 -5.68 -6.70 -18.50
CA TYR A 173 -4.58 -5.75 -18.36
C TYR A 173 -4.05 -5.32 -19.72
N GLN A 174 -3.46 -4.12 -19.75
CA GLN A 174 -2.87 -3.55 -20.94
C GLN A 174 -1.34 -3.56 -20.81
N PHE A 175 -0.65 -4.09 -21.82
CA PHE A 175 0.80 -4.05 -21.91
C PHE A 175 1.22 -3.61 -23.32
N SER A 176 2.06 -2.59 -23.40
CA SER A 176 2.54 -2.00 -24.67
C SER A 176 1.40 -1.67 -25.65
N GLY A 177 0.30 -1.12 -25.13
CA GLY A 177 -0.87 -0.75 -25.94
C GLY A 177 -1.84 -1.89 -26.25
N VAL A 178 -1.45 -3.14 -26.03
CA VAL A 178 -2.29 -4.33 -26.30
C VAL A 178 -3.08 -4.70 -25.05
N ILE A 179 -4.39 -4.92 -25.20
CA ILE A 179 -5.27 -5.38 -24.14
C ILE A 179 -5.31 -6.91 -24.18
N PHE A 180 -5.00 -7.53 -23.05
CA PHE A 180 -5.10 -8.97 -22.87
C PHE A 180 -6.31 -9.30 -22.00
N HIS A 181 -7.09 -10.29 -22.45
CA HIS A 181 -8.23 -10.83 -21.71
C HIS A 181 -7.93 -12.27 -21.31
N PHE A 182 -7.96 -12.54 -20.01
CA PHE A 182 -7.82 -13.88 -19.46
C PHE A 182 -8.99 -14.17 -18.53
N GLN A 183 -9.34 -15.44 -18.43
CA GLN A 183 -10.19 -15.95 -17.38
C GLN A 183 -9.30 -16.71 -16.42
N CYS A 184 -9.15 -16.19 -15.20
CA CYS A 184 -8.40 -16.88 -14.17
C CYS A 184 -9.31 -17.86 -13.44
N LYS A 185 -8.74 -18.99 -13.06
CA LYS A 185 -9.37 -20.03 -12.24
C LYS A 185 -8.62 -20.08 -10.92
N ILE A 186 -9.34 -19.88 -9.81
CA ILE A 186 -8.80 -20.11 -8.47
C ILE A 186 -9.52 -21.29 -7.85
N ASP A 187 -8.73 -22.21 -7.31
CA ASP A 187 -9.23 -23.26 -6.42
C ASP A 187 -9.70 -22.59 -5.13
N PRO A 188 -10.95 -22.81 -4.68
CA PRO A 188 -11.50 -22.11 -3.52
C PRO A 188 -10.70 -22.39 -2.23
N VAL A 189 -9.99 -23.51 -2.15
CA VAL A 189 -9.08 -23.83 -1.03
C VAL A 189 -7.91 -22.83 -0.93
N MET A 190 -7.51 -22.19 -2.03
CA MET A 190 -6.39 -21.23 -2.03
C MET A 190 -6.78 -19.87 -1.43
N LEU A 191 -8.08 -19.60 -1.26
CA LEU A 191 -8.59 -18.34 -0.70
C LEU A 191 -8.46 -18.27 0.83
N THR A 192 -8.17 -19.39 1.51
CA THR A 192 -7.97 -19.41 2.97
C THR A 192 -6.55 -19.11 3.40
N ASN A 193 -5.58 -19.22 2.49
CA ASN A 193 -4.14 -19.10 2.81
C ASN A 193 -3.54 -17.74 2.41
N SER A 194 -4.37 -16.80 1.91
CA SER A 194 -3.92 -15.56 1.28
C SER A 194 -4.47 -14.28 1.93
N ILE A 195 -5.12 -14.35 3.10
CA ILE A 195 -5.66 -13.19 3.84
C ILE A 195 -5.28 -13.28 5.32
#